data_AF-R0EWX7-F1
#
_entry.id   AF-R0EWX7-F1
#
_cell.length_a   1.000
_cell.length_b   1.000
_cell.length_c   1.000
_cell.angle_alpha   90.00
_cell.angle_beta   90.00
_cell.angle_gamma   90.00
#
_symmetry.space_group_name_H-M   'P 1'
#
loop_
_entity.id
_entity.type
_entity.pdbx_description
1 polymer ?
#
loop_
_entity_poly.entity_id
_entity_poly.type
_entity_poly.pdbx_seq_one_letter_code
_entity_poly.pdbx_strand_id
1 'polypeptide(L)'
;MSPSLSIATTVSPASLAGTLVSNSKNVLCSLHWKNNDATKTNRNLKFRVCSVSGGYNTSVENVPFPRDYVELISQAKEAVELAMKDEKQLMEIEFPTSGLASVPGDGEGATEMTGSINMIREFCDRLLAPEKARTTRIFFPEANEVKFAQNTVFGGTYFKLDYLTKPSLFEDFGFFERVKMADRVKPEDELFLVAYPYFNVNEMLVVEELYKEAVVNTERKLIIFNGELDRIRSGYYPKFFYPKLAALTKTLLPKMETVYYIHNFKGQKGGVLFRCYPGPWQVLRRTRNKYICVHQQESMPSLKEVALDILASA
;
A
#
# COMPACT_ATOMS: atom_id res chain seq x y z
N MET A 1 57.53 4.90 -28.45
CA MET A 1 58.05 3.81 -27.59
C MET A 1 56.86 2.97 -27.17
N SER A 2 56.79 1.75 -27.70
CA SER A 2 55.78 0.71 -27.45
C SER A 2 55.93 0.10 -26.03
N PRO A 3 55.12 -0.88 -25.58
CA PRO A 3 54.02 -1.56 -26.27
C PRO A 3 52.75 -1.89 -25.43
N SER A 4 51.73 -2.24 -26.19
CA SER A 4 50.55 -3.05 -25.87
C SER A 4 50.89 -4.51 -25.55
N LEU A 5 50.08 -5.18 -24.71
CA LEU A 5 50.02 -6.64 -24.63
C LEU A 5 48.58 -7.10 -24.38
N SER A 6 48.04 -7.75 -25.40
CA SER A 6 46.81 -8.55 -25.42
C SER A 6 47.18 -10.01 -25.17
N ILE A 7 46.44 -10.75 -24.35
CA ILE A 7 46.40 -12.22 -24.44
C ILE A 7 44.95 -12.68 -24.24
N ALA A 8 44.41 -13.27 -25.31
CA ALA A 8 43.26 -14.15 -25.28
C ALA A 8 43.73 -15.58 -24.99
N THR A 9 42.96 -16.37 -24.26
CA THR A 9 43.04 -17.83 -24.36
C THR A 9 41.65 -18.45 -24.17
N THR A 10 41.18 -19.02 -25.26
CA THR A 10 40.03 -19.92 -25.40
C THR A 10 40.40 -21.33 -24.93
N VAL A 11 39.53 -22.00 -24.17
CA VAL A 11 39.30 -23.46 -24.30
C VAL A 11 37.87 -23.80 -23.88
N SER A 12 37.11 -24.45 -24.77
CA SER A 12 35.80 -25.08 -24.53
C SER A 12 35.97 -26.58 -24.17
N PRO A 13 34.94 -27.44 -24.29
CA PRO A 13 34.05 -27.89 -23.22
C PRO A 13 34.24 -29.38 -22.88
N ALA A 14 33.75 -29.83 -21.72
CA ALA A 14 33.63 -31.26 -21.42
C ALA A 14 32.20 -31.60 -21.01
N SER A 15 31.51 -32.27 -21.93
CA SER A 15 30.30 -33.05 -21.69
C SER A 15 30.66 -34.37 -21.01
N LEU A 16 29.88 -34.78 -20.00
CA LEU A 16 29.78 -36.19 -19.63
C LEU A 16 28.30 -36.53 -19.46
N ALA A 17 27.78 -37.20 -20.49
CA ALA A 17 26.55 -37.96 -20.44
C ALA A 17 26.78 -39.23 -19.60
N GLY A 18 25.83 -39.52 -18.72
CA GLY A 18 25.72 -40.77 -17.98
C GLY A 18 24.24 -41.14 -17.91
N THR A 19 23.89 -42.21 -18.62
CA THR A 19 22.56 -42.66 -19.01
C THR A 19 21.91 -43.58 -17.97
N LEU A 20 20.58 -43.43 -17.79
CA LEU A 20 19.53 -44.39 -17.37
C LEU A 20 19.76 -45.31 -16.16
N VAL A 21 18.81 -45.34 -15.21
CA VAL A 21 17.96 -46.53 -14.94
C VAL A 21 16.66 -46.09 -14.25
N SER A 22 15.56 -46.58 -14.80
CA SER A 22 14.19 -46.55 -14.27
C SER A 22 14.04 -47.37 -12.98
N ASN A 23 13.22 -46.91 -12.04
CA ASN A 23 12.38 -47.83 -11.29
C ASN A 23 11.09 -47.18 -10.79
N SER A 24 10.02 -47.52 -11.49
CA SER A 24 8.63 -47.46 -11.05
C SER A 24 8.41 -48.31 -9.82
N LYS A 25 7.84 -47.76 -8.74
CA LYS A 25 6.98 -48.51 -7.82
C LYS A 25 5.78 -47.66 -7.41
N ASN A 26 4.67 -47.94 -8.09
CA ASN A 26 3.33 -47.74 -7.58
C ASN A 26 3.21 -48.44 -6.22
N VAL A 27 2.77 -47.71 -5.19
CA VAL A 27 2.18 -48.32 -4.01
C VAL A 27 0.77 -47.76 -3.88
N LEU A 28 -0.16 -48.52 -4.44
CA LEU A 28 -1.56 -48.56 -4.02
C LEU A 28 -1.58 -48.97 -2.54
N CYS A 29 -2.23 -48.19 -1.69
CA CYS A 29 -2.70 -48.71 -0.40
C CYS A 29 -4.17 -48.33 -0.24
N SER A 30 -5.01 -49.24 -0.71
CA SER A 30 -6.42 -49.33 -0.38
C SER A 30 -6.57 -49.89 1.03
N LEU A 31 -7.25 -49.16 1.93
CA LEU A 31 -7.89 -49.78 3.09
C LEU A 31 -9.31 -49.22 3.21
N HIS A 32 -10.25 -50.16 3.14
CA HIS A 32 -11.68 -50.00 3.19
C HIS A 32 -12.18 -50.49 4.55
N TRP A 33 -13.21 -49.81 5.07
CA TRP A 33 -14.15 -50.20 6.14
C TRP A 33 -13.62 -50.16 7.59
N LYS A 34 -14.36 -49.60 8.57
CA LYS A 34 -15.78 -49.87 8.87
C LYS A 34 -16.48 -48.70 9.60
N ASN A 35 -17.79 -48.59 9.37
CA ASN A 35 -18.75 -47.76 10.09
C ASN A 35 -18.73 -48.01 11.60
N ASN A 36 -18.96 -46.95 12.38
CA ASN A 36 -19.81 -47.01 13.57
C ASN A 36 -20.52 -45.68 13.78
N ASP A 37 -21.85 -45.77 13.73
CA ASP A 37 -22.83 -44.77 14.10
C ASP A 37 -22.77 -44.50 15.61
N ALA A 38 -22.78 -43.23 16.02
CA ALA A 38 -23.29 -42.81 17.31
C ALA A 38 -23.69 -41.32 17.27
N THR A 39 -25.00 -41.14 17.24
CA THR A 39 -25.79 -39.91 17.29
C THR A 39 -25.52 -38.99 18.49
N LYS A 40 -25.91 -37.71 18.30
CA LYS A 40 -26.17 -36.58 19.26
C LYS A 40 -24.99 -35.60 19.37
N THR A 41 -25.13 -34.28 19.16
CA THR A 41 -26.30 -33.39 19.25
C THR A 41 -26.02 -32.08 18.50
N ASN A 42 -27.06 -31.60 17.82
CA ASN A 42 -27.17 -30.31 17.15
C ASN A 42 -26.83 -29.11 18.06
N ARG A 43 -25.96 -28.21 17.59
CA ARG A 43 -26.03 -26.78 17.91
C ARG A 43 -26.02 -25.98 16.60
N ASN A 44 -27.18 -25.41 16.30
CA ASN A 44 -27.45 -24.52 15.18
C ASN A 44 -26.47 -23.33 15.16
N LEU A 45 -25.49 -23.34 14.24
CA LEU A 45 -24.92 -22.11 13.71
C LEU A 45 -25.67 -21.81 12.41
N LYS A 46 -26.66 -20.92 12.50
CA LYS A 46 -27.31 -20.33 11.33
C LYS A 46 -26.27 -19.54 10.55
N PHE A 47 -25.68 -20.15 9.53
CA PHE A 47 -25.03 -19.42 8.44
C PHE A 47 -26.11 -18.61 7.73
N ARG A 48 -26.07 -17.28 7.91
CA ARG A 48 -26.95 -16.37 7.17
C ARG A 48 -26.37 -16.21 5.77
N VAL A 49 -26.79 -17.07 4.85
CA VAL A 49 -26.64 -16.83 3.41
C VAL A 49 -27.59 -15.68 3.07
N CYS A 50 -27.06 -14.48 2.85
CA CYS A 50 -27.85 -13.37 2.34
C CYS A 50 -28.09 -13.60 0.83
N SER A 51 -29.22 -14.21 0.49
CA SER A 51 -29.80 -14.13 -0.85
C SER A 51 -30.48 -12.77 -1.00
N VAL A 52 -30.02 -11.97 -1.97
CA VAL A 52 -30.54 -10.62 -2.25
C VAL A 52 -31.91 -10.75 -2.90
N SER A 53 -32.95 -10.32 -2.18
CA SER A 53 -34.27 -10.02 -2.73
C SER A 53 -34.57 -8.57 -2.39
N GLY A 54 -34.93 -7.80 -3.41
CA GLY A 54 -35.02 -6.34 -3.41
C GLY A 54 -35.89 -5.75 -2.31
N GLY A 55 -35.38 -4.67 -1.73
CA GLY A 55 -36.07 -3.74 -0.85
C GLY A 55 -35.18 -2.51 -0.71
N TYR A 56 -35.73 -1.33 -1.03
CA TYR A 56 -35.04 -0.05 -0.97
C TYR A 56 -34.54 0.25 0.44
N ASN A 57 -33.28 -0.10 0.69
CA ASN A 57 -32.39 0.52 1.66
C ASN A 57 -31.17 0.92 0.84
N THR A 58 -30.69 2.16 0.97
CA THR A 58 -29.39 2.59 0.45
C THR A 58 -28.28 1.86 1.22
N SER A 59 -28.19 0.54 1.07
CA SER A 59 -26.99 -0.21 1.38
C SER A 59 -25.94 0.26 0.38
N VAL A 60 -24.88 0.91 0.86
CA VAL A 60 -23.68 1.12 0.05
C VAL A 60 -23.28 -0.26 -0.44
N GLU A 61 -23.46 -0.52 -1.74
CA GLU A 61 -23.10 -1.80 -2.33
C GLU A 61 -21.59 -1.97 -2.16
N ASN A 62 -21.19 -3.11 -1.63
CA ASN A 62 -19.79 -3.36 -1.31
C ASN A 62 -18.96 -3.34 -2.60
N VAL A 63 -17.98 -2.44 -2.68
CA VAL A 63 -17.05 -2.37 -3.81
C VAL A 63 -16.32 -3.72 -3.92
N PRO A 64 -16.27 -4.36 -5.10
CA PRO A 64 -15.56 -5.62 -5.25
C PRO A 64 -14.05 -5.41 -5.16
N PHE A 65 -13.33 -6.43 -4.69
CA PHE A 65 -11.87 -6.42 -4.73
C PHE A 65 -11.37 -6.28 -6.19
N PRO A 66 -10.40 -5.39 -6.48
CA PRO A 66 -9.99 -5.11 -7.85
C PRO A 66 -9.35 -6.33 -8.52
N ARG A 67 -9.58 -6.50 -9.82
CA ARG A 67 -8.99 -7.61 -10.60
C ARG A 67 -7.55 -7.31 -11.04
N ASP A 68 -7.24 -6.04 -11.25
CA ASP A 68 -5.95 -5.54 -11.70
C ASP A 68 -5.71 -4.11 -11.17
N TYR A 69 -4.52 -3.57 -11.46
CA TYR A 69 -4.16 -2.22 -11.04
C TYR A 69 -4.98 -1.13 -11.74
N VAL A 70 -5.50 -1.37 -12.94
CA VAL A 70 -6.32 -0.40 -13.66
C VAL A 70 -7.65 -0.19 -12.93
N GLU A 71 -8.29 -1.28 -12.50
CA GLU A 71 -9.50 -1.25 -11.69
C GLU A 71 -9.21 -0.66 -10.31
N LEU A 72 -8.11 -1.07 -9.66
CA LEU A 72 -7.68 -0.53 -8.37
C LEU A 72 -7.56 1.00 -8.39
N ILE A 73 -6.84 1.55 -9.38
CA ILE A 73 -6.62 2.99 -9.48
C ILE A 73 -7.94 3.72 -9.77
N SER A 74 -8.85 3.11 -10.56
CA SER A 74 -10.20 3.67 -10.76
C SER A 74 -10.99 3.73 -9.46
N GLN A 75 -10.99 2.66 -8.67
CA GLN A 75 -11.67 2.62 -7.38
C GLN A 75 -11.07 3.63 -6.39
N ALA A 76 -9.73 3.72 -6.32
CA ALA A 76 -9.04 4.68 -5.46
C ALA A 76 -9.37 6.13 -5.84
N LYS A 77 -9.46 6.43 -7.16
CA LYS A 77 -9.87 7.74 -7.68
C LYS A 77 -11.29 8.09 -7.25
N GLU A 78 -12.25 7.19 -7.45
CA GLU A 78 -13.65 7.40 -7.05
C GLU A 78 -13.77 7.59 -5.52
N ALA A 79 -13.06 6.78 -4.74
CA ALA A 79 -13.02 6.90 -3.29
C ALA A 79 -12.49 8.27 -2.82
N VAL A 80 -11.45 8.79 -3.48
CA VAL A 80 -10.89 10.12 -3.19
C VAL A 80 -11.84 11.23 -3.59
N GLU A 81 -12.49 11.16 -4.74
CA GLU A 81 -13.49 12.17 -5.14
C GLU A 81 -14.65 12.26 -4.14
N LEU A 82 -15.13 11.11 -3.68
CA LEU A 82 -16.17 11.05 -2.65
C LEU A 82 -15.67 11.63 -1.32
N ALA A 83 -14.46 11.27 -0.88
CA ALA A 83 -13.87 11.82 0.34
C ALA A 83 -13.64 13.34 0.25
N MET A 84 -13.21 13.85 -0.91
CA MET A 84 -13.06 15.28 -1.15
C MET A 84 -14.40 16.02 -1.11
N LYS A 85 -15.46 15.41 -1.67
CA LYS A 85 -16.84 15.93 -1.61
C LYS A 85 -17.36 15.97 -0.17
N ASP A 86 -16.98 15.00 0.66
CA ASP A 86 -17.26 14.95 2.09
C ASP A 86 -16.24 15.75 2.93
N GLU A 87 -15.55 16.69 2.28
CA GLU A 87 -14.62 17.68 2.84
C GLU A 87 -13.39 17.12 3.55
N LYS A 88 -13.08 15.82 3.40
CA LYS A 88 -11.88 15.20 3.99
C LYS A 88 -10.62 15.87 3.46
N GLN A 89 -9.77 16.36 4.37
CA GLN A 89 -8.55 17.09 4.00
C GLN A 89 -7.29 16.23 3.97
N LEU A 90 -7.20 15.23 4.86
CA LEU A 90 -6.04 14.37 5.01
C LEU A 90 -6.46 12.94 4.69
N MET A 91 -5.87 12.37 3.65
CA MET A 91 -6.29 11.10 3.08
C MET A 91 -5.11 10.14 2.95
N GLU A 92 -5.36 8.84 3.13
CA GLU A 92 -4.40 7.76 2.93
C GLU A 92 -4.87 6.80 1.85
N ILE A 93 -3.96 6.51 0.92
CA ILE A 93 -4.07 5.43 -0.06
C ILE A 93 -2.92 4.46 0.22
N GLU A 94 -3.22 3.18 0.41
CA GLU A 94 -2.22 2.15 0.66
C GLU A 94 -2.59 0.86 -0.08
N PHE A 95 -1.68 0.30 -0.87
CA PHE A 95 -1.88 -0.99 -1.49
C PHE A 95 -0.54 -1.61 -1.94
N PRO A 96 -0.46 -2.93 -2.12
CA PRO A 96 0.77 -3.58 -2.58
C PRO A 96 1.16 -3.15 -4.00
N THR A 97 2.44 -2.87 -4.21
CA THR A 97 2.99 -2.47 -5.52
C THR A 97 3.68 -3.61 -6.28
N SER A 98 4.04 -4.69 -5.59
CA SER A 98 4.69 -5.88 -6.15
C SER A 98 3.71 -6.95 -6.67
N GLY A 99 2.45 -6.56 -6.90
CA GLY A 99 1.34 -7.41 -7.33
C GLY A 99 0.17 -7.37 -6.35
N LEU A 100 -1.07 -7.41 -6.84
CA LEU A 100 -2.28 -7.32 -5.98
C LEU A 100 -2.38 -8.42 -4.91
N ALA A 101 -1.70 -9.54 -5.12
CA ALA A 101 -1.65 -10.65 -4.18
C ALA A 101 -0.37 -10.67 -3.33
N SER A 102 0.58 -9.76 -3.56
CA SER A 102 1.81 -9.69 -2.78
C SER A 102 1.48 -9.19 -1.39
N VAL A 103 2.17 -9.72 -0.40
CA VAL A 103 2.05 -9.23 0.97
C VAL A 103 3.25 -8.34 1.31
N PRO A 104 3.26 -7.67 2.48
CA PRO A 104 4.42 -6.91 2.91
C PRO A 104 5.71 -7.76 2.93
N GLY A 105 6.77 -7.24 2.31
CA GLY A 105 8.09 -7.88 2.21
C GLY A 105 8.27 -8.88 1.08
N ASP A 106 7.26 -9.10 0.22
CA ASP A 106 7.45 -9.87 -1.03
C ASP A 106 8.19 -9.07 -2.11
N GLY A 107 8.13 -7.73 -2.05
CA GLY A 107 8.83 -6.83 -2.95
C GLY A 107 10.20 -6.40 -2.44
N GLU A 108 11.03 -5.95 -3.37
CA GLU A 108 12.26 -5.20 -3.05
C GLU A 108 11.92 -3.71 -2.95
N GLY A 109 12.39 -3.04 -1.89
CA GLY A 109 12.00 -1.64 -1.63
C GLY A 109 12.22 -0.69 -2.82
N ALA A 110 13.32 -0.84 -3.59
CA ALA A 110 13.56 -0.01 -4.78
C ALA A 110 12.52 -0.24 -5.90
N THR A 111 12.07 -1.48 -6.06
CA THR A 111 11.02 -1.85 -7.02
C THR A 111 9.67 -1.32 -6.56
N GLU A 112 9.38 -1.37 -5.25
CA GLU A 112 8.13 -0.86 -4.67
C GLU A 112 8.01 0.66 -4.76
N MET A 113 9.12 1.38 -4.54
CA MET A 113 9.18 2.84 -4.73
C MET A 113 8.95 3.20 -6.20
N THR A 114 9.67 2.55 -7.13
CA THR A 114 9.47 2.77 -8.58
C THR A 114 8.04 2.43 -9.03
N GLY A 115 7.46 1.34 -8.51
CA GLY A 115 6.06 0.98 -8.73
C GLY A 115 5.09 2.06 -8.24
N SER A 116 5.33 2.60 -7.04
CA SER A 116 4.53 3.69 -6.48
C SER A 116 4.58 4.95 -7.34
N ILE A 117 5.75 5.35 -7.87
CA ILE A 117 5.86 6.53 -8.76
C ILE A 117 4.95 6.38 -9.99
N ASN A 118 4.97 5.21 -10.64
CA ASN A 118 4.12 4.93 -11.81
C ASN A 118 2.64 4.98 -11.45
N MET A 119 2.26 4.38 -10.33
CA MET A 119 0.86 4.33 -9.89
C MET A 119 0.35 5.70 -9.44
N ILE A 120 1.18 6.52 -8.79
CA ILE A 120 0.86 7.92 -8.46
C ILE A 120 0.60 8.71 -9.74
N ARG A 121 1.44 8.54 -10.77
CA ARG A 121 1.22 9.20 -12.07
C ARG A 121 -0.12 8.82 -12.67
N GLU A 122 -0.40 7.52 -12.77
CA GLU A 122 -1.65 7.02 -13.35
C GLU A 122 -2.87 7.49 -12.53
N PHE A 123 -2.76 7.48 -11.21
CA PHE A 123 -3.77 7.99 -10.31
C PHE A 123 -4.04 9.49 -10.53
N CYS A 124 -2.98 10.31 -10.57
CA CYS A 124 -3.09 11.75 -10.80
C CYS A 124 -3.73 12.06 -12.16
N ASP A 125 -3.36 11.33 -13.23
CA ASP A 125 -3.92 11.53 -14.57
C ASP A 125 -5.41 11.21 -14.65
N ARG A 126 -5.91 10.31 -13.80
CA ARG A 126 -7.33 9.95 -13.73
C ARG A 126 -8.12 10.84 -12.77
N LEU A 127 -7.50 11.27 -11.67
CA LEU A 127 -8.13 12.11 -10.66
C LEU A 127 -8.26 13.56 -11.12
N LEU A 128 -7.25 14.09 -11.80
CA LEU A 128 -7.09 15.52 -12.01
C LEU A 128 -7.31 15.90 -13.47
N ALA A 129 -8.13 16.92 -13.66
CA ALA A 129 -8.20 17.60 -14.95
C ALA A 129 -6.84 18.28 -15.27
N PRO A 130 -6.45 18.40 -16.56
CA PRO A 130 -5.13 18.90 -16.94
C PRO A 130 -4.74 20.27 -16.34
N GLU A 131 -5.72 21.15 -16.11
CA GLU A 131 -5.54 22.46 -15.49
C GLU A 131 -5.13 22.38 -14.02
N LYS A 132 -5.59 21.35 -13.29
CA LYS A 132 -5.28 21.12 -11.88
C LYS A 132 -3.88 20.54 -11.66
N ALA A 133 -3.22 20.06 -12.71
CA ALA A 133 -1.83 19.61 -12.61
C ALA A 133 -0.90 20.74 -12.12
N ARG A 134 -1.14 21.99 -12.55
CA ARG A 134 -0.32 23.16 -12.15
C ARG A 134 -0.54 23.59 -10.70
N THR A 135 -1.68 23.25 -10.11
CA THR A 135 -2.03 23.52 -8.70
C THR A 135 -1.79 22.29 -7.82
N THR A 136 -1.28 21.20 -8.38
CA THR A 136 -0.95 19.97 -7.65
C THR A 136 0.55 19.85 -7.46
N ARG A 137 0.96 19.67 -6.20
CA ARG A 137 2.36 19.44 -5.84
C ARG A 137 2.56 18.04 -5.27
N ILE A 138 3.53 17.33 -5.82
CA ILE A 138 3.91 15.99 -5.43
C ILE A 138 5.24 16.06 -4.69
N PHE A 139 5.24 15.63 -3.44
CA PHE A 139 6.43 15.50 -2.61
C PHE A 139 6.93 14.07 -2.63
N PHE A 140 8.18 13.88 -3.07
CA PHE A 140 8.91 12.64 -2.93
C PHE A 140 9.74 12.64 -1.64
N PRO A 141 10.22 11.49 -1.14
CA PRO A 141 11.08 11.45 0.03
C PRO A 141 12.30 12.38 -0.12
N GLU A 142 13.06 12.24 -1.22
CA GLU A 142 14.31 12.97 -1.42
C GLU A 142 14.49 13.59 -2.81
N ALA A 143 15.43 14.53 -2.92
CA ALA A 143 15.74 15.25 -4.15
C ALA A 143 16.19 14.34 -5.32
N ASN A 144 16.85 13.21 -5.03
CA ASN A 144 17.24 12.26 -6.06
C ASN A 144 16.02 11.55 -6.68
N GLU A 145 15.00 11.28 -5.88
CA GLU A 145 13.75 10.69 -6.37
C GLU A 145 12.93 11.67 -7.18
N VAL A 146 12.96 12.96 -6.85
CA VAL A 146 12.38 14.01 -7.71
C VAL A 146 13.03 13.99 -9.09
N LYS A 147 14.37 13.95 -9.16
CA LYS A 147 15.09 13.88 -10.44
C LYS A 147 14.73 12.62 -11.21
N PHE A 148 14.69 11.48 -10.53
CA PHE A 148 14.30 10.21 -11.14
C PHE A 148 12.87 10.28 -11.70
N ALA A 149 11.89 10.68 -10.89
CA ALA A 149 10.49 10.81 -11.27
C ALA A 149 10.31 11.78 -12.46
N GLN A 150 10.99 12.94 -12.43
CA GLN A 150 10.96 13.93 -13.50
C GLN A 150 11.50 13.38 -14.83
N ASN A 151 12.55 12.56 -14.79
CA ASN A 151 13.20 12.02 -15.98
C ASN A 151 12.52 10.78 -16.55
N THR A 152 11.68 10.10 -15.76
CA THR A 152 11.09 8.80 -16.13
C THR A 152 9.59 8.90 -16.39
N VAL A 153 8.82 9.35 -15.41
CA VAL A 153 7.36 9.21 -15.39
C VAL A 153 6.63 10.56 -15.50
N PHE A 154 7.21 11.62 -14.93
CA PHE A 154 6.61 12.96 -14.85
C PHE A 154 7.19 13.95 -15.87
N GLY A 155 8.03 13.49 -16.79
CA GLY A 155 8.61 14.29 -17.85
C GLY A 155 7.53 14.90 -18.76
N GLY A 156 7.63 16.21 -19.04
CA GLY A 156 6.68 16.93 -19.89
C GLY A 156 5.32 17.24 -19.25
N THR A 157 5.16 16.95 -17.96
CA THR A 157 3.92 17.18 -17.22
C THR A 157 3.95 18.53 -16.52
N TYR A 158 2.77 19.05 -16.14
CA TYR A 158 2.67 20.33 -15.43
C TYR A 158 2.63 20.19 -13.90
N PHE A 159 2.78 18.97 -13.39
CA PHE A 159 2.85 18.72 -11.95
C PHE A 159 4.07 19.41 -11.35
N LYS A 160 3.89 19.99 -10.17
CA LYS A 160 5.00 20.54 -9.38
C LYS A 160 5.62 19.40 -8.58
N LEU A 161 6.88 19.08 -8.81
CA LEU A 161 7.59 18.06 -8.04
C LEU A 161 8.52 18.71 -7.02
N ASP A 162 8.50 18.21 -5.79
CA ASP A 162 9.33 18.67 -4.68
C ASP A 162 9.66 17.46 -3.79
N TYR A 163 10.39 17.67 -2.70
CA TYR A 163 10.81 16.60 -1.80
C TYR A 163 10.71 16.98 -0.32
N LEU A 164 10.56 15.97 0.54
CA LEU A 164 10.42 16.14 1.99
C LEU A 164 11.76 16.44 2.67
N THR A 165 12.79 15.63 2.39
CA THR A 165 14.10 15.71 3.05
C THR A 165 15.23 15.96 2.04
N LYS A 166 16.18 16.84 2.37
CA LYS A 166 17.41 16.94 1.57
C LYS A 166 18.30 15.76 1.94
N PRO A 167 18.89 15.04 0.98
CA PRO A 167 19.97 14.13 1.29
C PRO A 167 21.20 14.97 1.64
N SER A 168 21.39 15.28 2.92
CA SER A 168 22.61 15.92 3.38
C SER A 168 23.41 14.88 4.15
N LEU A 169 24.50 14.38 3.57
CA LEU A 169 25.54 13.59 4.25
C LEU A 169 26.14 14.29 5.51
N PHE A 170 25.77 15.55 5.75
CA PHE A 170 26.11 16.34 6.94
C PHE A 170 24.94 16.53 7.94
N GLU A 171 23.71 16.11 7.61
CA GLU A 171 22.55 16.22 8.52
C GLU A 171 22.67 15.32 9.76
N ASP A 172 23.38 14.19 9.64
CA ASP A 172 23.72 13.31 10.77
C ASP A 172 24.67 13.96 11.79
N PHE A 173 25.30 15.10 11.45
CA PHE A 173 26.28 15.80 12.29
C PHE A 173 25.79 17.14 12.89
N GLY A 174 24.51 17.47 12.76
CA GLY A 174 23.89 18.53 13.58
C GLY A 174 24.18 19.98 13.17
N PHE A 175 24.61 20.23 11.93
CA PHE A 175 24.83 21.59 11.40
C PHE A 175 23.82 21.97 10.29
N PHE A 176 22.84 22.82 10.67
CA PHE A 176 22.12 23.86 9.90
C PHE A 176 20.97 23.58 8.88
N GLU A 177 20.11 24.62 8.79
CA GLU A 177 19.01 24.99 7.86
C GLU A 177 17.98 23.94 7.42
N ARG A 178 17.00 23.69 8.29
CA ARG A 178 15.71 23.14 7.89
C ARG A 178 14.95 24.15 7.04
N VAL A 179 14.86 23.90 5.73
CA VAL A 179 13.89 24.60 4.87
C VAL A 179 12.50 24.18 5.32
N LYS A 180 11.70 25.14 5.81
CA LYS A 180 10.34 24.85 6.29
C LYS A 180 9.46 24.44 5.13
N MET A 181 8.47 23.58 5.37
CA MET A 181 7.53 23.20 4.32
C MET A 181 6.71 24.39 3.81
N ALA A 182 6.40 25.36 4.70
CA ALA A 182 5.78 26.63 4.30
C ALA A 182 6.55 27.40 3.22
N ASP A 183 7.89 27.31 3.18
CA ASP A 183 8.71 28.03 2.19
C ASP A 183 8.69 27.35 0.81
N ARG A 184 8.29 26.07 0.75
CA ARG A 184 8.24 25.26 -0.48
C ARG A 184 6.86 25.28 -1.14
N VAL A 185 5.83 25.35 -0.31
CA VAL A 185 4.44 25.46 -0.74
C VAL A 185 4.16 26.86 -1.27
N LYS A 186 3.41 26.94 -2.36
CA LYS A 186 2.99 28.22 -2.95
C LYS A 186 1.50 28.47 -2.70
N PRO A 187 1.05 29.74 -2.66
CA PRO A 187 -0.34 30.08 -2.43
C PRO A 187 -1.32 29.37 -3.38
N GLU A 188 -0.94 29.22 -4.66
CA GLU A 188 -1.74 28.60 -5.71
C GLU A 188 -1.75 27.06 -5.68
N ASP A 189 -0.99 26.42 -4.78
CA ASP A 189 -1.10 24.98 -4.60
C ASP A 189 -2.44 24.65 -3.92
N GLU A 190 -3.19 23.71 -4.45
CA GLU A 190 -4.52 23.30 -3.96
C GLU A 190 -4.51 21.86 -3.43
N LEU A 191 -3.70 20.98 -4.05
CA LEU A 191 -3.57 19.58 -3.69
C LEU A 191 -2.09 19.23 -3.46
N PHE A 192 -1.84 18.56 -2.34
CA PHE A 192 -0.56 17.95 -2.03
C PHE A 192 -0.70 16.43 -2.10
N LEU A 193 0.23 15.77 -2.78
CA LEU A 193 0.40 14.33 -2.73
C LEU A 193 1.79 14.02 -2.20
N VAL A 194 1.87 13.17 -1.18
CA VAL A 194 3.15 12.71 -0.62
C VAL A 194 3.35 11.26 -1.02
N ALA A 195 4.42 11.02 -1.75
CA ALA A 195 4.80 9.72 -2.25
C ALA A 195 5.60 8.96 -1.18
N TYR A 196 5.08 7.81 -0.75
CA TYR A 196 5.76 6.78 0.03
C TYR A 196 6.75 7.25 1.12
N PRO A 197 6.29 8.07 2.10
CA PRO A 197 7.17 8.67 3.12
C PRO A 197 7.58 7.69 4.23
N TYR A 198 8.19 6.55 3.90
CA TYR A 198 8.56 5.50 4.86
C TYR A 198 10.05 5.15 4.89
N PHE A 199 10.88 5.73 4.01
CA PHE A 199 12.29 5.38 3.92
C PHE A 199 13.05 5.92 5.14
N ASN A 200 12.80 7.18 5.49
CA ASN A 200 13.34 7.84 6.67
C ASN A 200 12.21 8.22 7.65
N VAL A 201 12.44 7.94 8.94
CA VAL A 201 11.54 8.31 10.04
C VAL A 201 11.22 9.82 10.09
N ASN A 202 12.12 10.66 9.58
CA ASN A 202 11.93 12.11 9.54
C ASN A 202 10.91 12.54 8.47
N GLU A 203 10.71 11.77 7.40
CA GLU A 203 9.77 12.10 6.32
C GLU A 203 8.36 12.30 6.88
N MET A 204 7.86 11.36 7.68
CA MET A 204 6.54 11.49 8.31
C MET A 204 6.42 12.66 9.29
N LEU A 205 7.52 13.13 9.88
CA LEU A 205 7.51 14.34 10.71
C LEU A 205 7.36 15.59 9.85
N VAL A 206 8.00 15.60 8.67
CA VAL A 206 7.86 16.68 7.68
C VAL A 206 6.45 16.68 7.08
N VAL A 207 5.84 15.51 6.88
CA VAL A 207 4.42 15.41 6.45
C VAL A 207 3.48 16.02 7.51
N GLU A 208 3.74 15.80 8.80
CA GLU A 208 2.97 16.45 9.85
C GLU A 208 3.13 17.98 9.85
N GLU A 209 4.36 18.47 9.62
CA GLU A 209 4.64 19.91 9.45
C GLU A 209 3.87 20.48 8.26
N LEU A 210 3.97 19.86 7.09
CA LEU A 210 3.24 20.23 5.88
C LEU A 210 1.73 20.30 6.14
N TYR A 211 1.17 19.29 6.79
CA TYR A 211 -0.26 19.28 7.13
C TYR A 211 -0.63 20.47 8.03
N LYS A 212 0.12 20.72 9.10
CA LYS A 212 -0.16 21.80 10.06
C LYS A 212 -0.02 23.19 9.44
N GLU A 213 0.99 23.39 8.60
CA GLU A 213 1.34 24.72 8.08
C GLU A 213 0.60 25.07 6.78
N ALA A 214 0.36 24.09 5.90
CA ALA A 214 -0.17 24.35 4.57
C ALA A 214 -1.63 23.92 4.37
N VAL A 215 -2.13 22.97 5.16
CA VAL A 215 -3.44 22.32 4.93
C VAL A 215 -4.48 22.74 5.96
N VAL A 216 -4.14 22.67 7.26
CA VAL A 216 -5.06 23.02 8.34
C VAL A 216 -5.56 24.46 8.17
N ASN A 217 -6.86 24.67 8.38
CA ASN A 217 -7.56 25.96 8.20
C ASN A 217 -7.55 26.52 6.77
N THR A 218 -7.31 25.67 5.77
CA THR A 218 -7.42 26.02 4.34
C THR A 218 -8.40 25.07 3.64
N GLU A 219 -8.67 25.29 2.36
CA GLU A 219 -9.41 24.32 1.53
C GLU A 219 -8.51 23.24 0.91
N ARG A 220 -7.19 23.35 1.09
CA ARG A 220 -6.22 22.44 0.48
C ARG A 220 -6.39 21.02 1.00
N LYS A 221 -5.96 20.06 0.19
CA LYS A 221 -6.03 18.63 0.47
C LYS A 221 -4.63 18.01 0.47
N LEU A 222 -4.44 16.97 1.28
CA LEU A 222 -3.19 16.21 1.40
C LEU A 222 -3.49 14.72 1.31
N ILE A 223 -2.90 14.05 0.33
CA ILE A 223 -2.98 12.61 0.11
C ILE A 223 -1.61 12.01 0.41
N ILE A 224 -1.55 11.00 1.28
CA ILE A 224 -0.38 10.16 1.49
C ILE A 224 -0.58 8.86 0.71
N PHE A 225 0.39 8.52 -0.13
CA PHE A 225 0.30 7.38 -1.04
C PHE A 225 1.37 6.34 -0.70
N ASN A 226 0.95 5.12 -0.36
CA ASN A 226 1.82 4.00 0.04
C ASN A 226 2.81 4.38 1.15
N GLY A 227 2.32 4.90 2.28
CA GLY A 227 3.16 5.44 3.35
C GLY A 227 3.60 4.43 4.41
N GLU A 228 3.25 3.15 4.30
CA GLU A 228 3.53 2.11 5.31
C GLU A 228 3.14 2.52 6.75
N LEU A 229 2.05 3.28 6.89
CA LEU A 229 1.68 3.93 8.16
C LEU A 229 1.34 2.92 9.26
N ASP A 230 1.08 1.67 8.89
CA ASP A 230 0.90 0.56 9.82
C ASP A 230 2.13 0.28 10.69
N ARG A 231 3.35 0.59 10.22
CA ARG A 231 4.55 0.50 11.06
C ARG A 231 4.47 1.46 12.25
N ILE A 232 3.92 2.65 12.03
CA ILE A 232 3.71 3.64 13.08
C ILE A 232 2.53 3.22 13.97
N ARG A 233 1.40 2.79 13.37
CA ARG A 233 0.20 2.36 14.12
C ARG A 233 0.45 1.15 15.02
N SER A 234 1.22 0.18 14.53
CA SER A 234 1.54 -1.07 15.25
C SER A 234 2.61 -0.89 16.33
N GLY A 235 3.27 0.27 16.39
CA GLY A 235 4.34 0.52 17.35
C GLY A 235 5.67 -0.15 16.97
N TYR A 236 5.90 -0.39 15.67
CA TYR A 236 7.17 -0.92 15.14
C TYR A 236 8.38 -0.09 15.63
N TYR A 237 8.21 1.24 15.69
CA TYR A 237 9.21 2.16 16.23
C TYR A 237 9.04 2.32 17.75
N PRO A 238 10.00 1.85 18.58
CA PRO A 238 9.85 1.93 20.02
C PRO A 238 9.82 3.40 20.50
N LYS A 239 8.81 3.74 21.30
CA LYS A 239 8.53 5.13 21.74
C LYS A 239 9.71 5.79 22.46
N PHE A 240 10.54 5.02 23.16
CA PHE A 240 11.71 5.52 23.87
C PHE A 240 12.76 6.12 22.92
N PHE A 241 12.96 5.49 21.76
CA PHE A 241 13.93 5.95 20.75
C PHE A 241 13.31 6.92 19.74
N TYR A 242 12.00 6.78 19.46
CA TYR A 242 11.29 7.57 18.45
C TYR A 242 10.05 8.28 19.02
N PRO A 243 10.19 9.15 20.04
CA PRO A 243 9.05 9.78 20.72
C PRO A 243 8.24 10.69 19.79
N LYS A 244 8.88 11.34 18.81
CA LYS A 244 8.20 12.19 17.82
C LYS A 244 7.31 11.38 16.88
N LEU A 245 7.81 10.25 16.36
CA LEU A 245 6.98 9.34 15.56
C LEU A 245 5.83 8.75 16.38
N ALA A 246 6.09 8.36 17.62
CA ALA A 246 5.05 7.86 18.51
C ALA A 246 3.95 8.90 18.74
N ALA A 247 4.29 10.19 18.77
CA ALA A 247 3.32 11.26 18.90
C ALA A 247 2.37 11.35 17.69
N LEU A 248 2.80 10.97 16.48
CA LEU A 248 1.96 10.97 15.27
C LEU A 248 0.69 10.13 15.43
N THR A 249 0.76 9.05 16.22
CA THR A 249 -0.41 8.20 16.54
C THR A 249 -1.51 8.96 17.29
N LYS A 250 -1.18 10.10 17.89
CA LYS A 250 -2.12 10.96 18.62
C LYS A 250 -2.42 12.28 17.89
N THR A 251 -1.54 12.72 17.00
CA THR A 251 -1.62 14.07 16.40
C THR A 251 -2.07 14.09 14.94
N LEU A 252 -1.43 13.28 14.08
CA LEU A 252 -1.66 13.26 12.64
C LEU A 252 -2.60 12.11 12.24
N LEU A 253 -2.26 10.87 12.61
CA LEU A 253 -2.96 9.68 12.13
C LEU A 253 -4.46 9.66 12.49
N PRO A 254 -4.90 10.11 13.68
CA PRO A 254 -6.34 10.16 14.00
C PRO A 254 -7.16 11.15 13.14
N LYS A 255 -6.50 12.09 12.45
CA LYS A 255 -7.16 13.08 11.58
C LYS A 255 -7.26 12.63 10.13
N MET A 256 -6.61 11.52 9.80
CA MET A 256 -6.48 11.01 8.44
C MET A 256 -7.62 10.05 8.14
N GLU A 257 -8.23 10.21 6.98
CA GLU A 257 -9.22 9.29 6.44
C GLU A 257 -8.53 8.27 5.53
N THR A 258 -8.66 6.98 5.84
CA THR A 258 -8.16 5.94 4.94
C THR A 258 -9.16 5.71 3.83
N VAL A 259 -8.86 6.29 2.66
CA VAL A 259 -9.79 6.34 1.53
C VAL A 259 -9.75 5.06 0.68
N TYR A 260 -8.56 4.47 0.53
CA TYR A 260 -8.39 3.23 -0.20
C TYR A 260 -7.26 2.41 0.42
N TYR A 261 -7.52 1.15 0.75
CA TYR A 261 -6.55 0.34 1.49
C TYR A 261 -6.63 -1.13 1.10
N ILE A 262 -5.48 -1.75 0.81
CA ILE A 262 -5.33 -3.19 0.62
C ILE A 262 -4.14 -3.67 1.43
N HIS A 263 -4.38 -4.61 2.35
CA HIS A 263 -3.33 -5.32 3.06
C HIS A 263 -3.55 -6.82 3.00
N ASN A 264 -2.62 -7.54 2.38
CA ASN A 264 -2.68 -8.98 2.23
C ASN A 264 -1.99 -9.70 3.40
N PHE A 265 -2.61 -10.77 3.89
CA PHE A 265 -2.10 -11.62 4.96
C PHE A 265 -1.59 -12.95 4.39
N LYS A 266 -0.36 -13.36 4.75
CA LYS A 266 0.18 -14.70 4.43
C LYS A 266 -0.50 -15.80 5.25
N GLY A 267 -0.37 -17.03 4.76
CA GLY A 267 -0.69 -18.25 5.51
C GLY A 267 -1.87 -19.05 4.95
N GLN A 268 -2.11 -20.23 5.53
CA GLN A 268 -3.20 -21.14 5.12
C GLN A 268 -4.59 -20.50 5.24
N LYS A 269 -4.77 -19.62 6.23
CA LYS A 269 -5.98 -18.81 6.41
C LYS A 269 -5.78 -17.36 5.96
N GLY A 270 -4.85 -17.13 5.04
CA GLY A 270 -4.56 -15.81 4.49
C GLY A 270 -5.81 -15.14 3.89
N GLY A 271 -5.75 -13.83 3.80
CA GLY A 271 -6.87 -13.00 3.38
C GLY A 271 -6.42 -11.58 3.12
N VAL A 272 -7.37 -10.66 3.03
CA VAL A 272 -7.14 -9.26 2.71
C VAL A 272 -7.95 -8.39 3.64
N LEU A 273 -7.32 -7.39 4.24
CA LEU A 273 -8.02 -6.24 4.80
C LEU A 273 -8.18 -5.22 3.67
N PHE A 274 -9.42 -4.90 3.33
CA PHE A 274 -9.78 -4.03 2.22
C PHE A 274 -10.68 -2.87 2.68
N ARG A 275 -10.44 -1.68 2.15
CA ARG A 275 -11.29 -0.50 2.32
C ARG A 275 -11.37 0.24 1.00
N CYS A 276 -12.59 0.64 0.64
CA CYS A 276 -12.85 1.60 -0.43
C CYS A 276 -13.92 2.57 0.09
N TYR A 277 -13.54 3.82 0.33
CA TYR A 277 -14.44 4.85 0.84
C TYR A 277 -15.63 5.10 -0.11
N PRO A 278 -16.85 5.33 0.39
CA PRO A 278 -17.25 5.44 1.80
C PRO A 278 -17.65 4.11 2.46
N GLY A 279 -17.45 2.97 1.78
CA GLY A 279 -17.82 1.65 2.29
C GLY A 279 -17.01 1.24 3.53
N PRO A 280 -17.49 0.25 4.32
CA PRO A 280 -16.86 -0.15 5.58
C PRO A 280 -15.48 -0.82 5.34
N TRP A 281 -14.73 -1.06 6.42
CA TRP A 281 -13.60 -1.97 6.37
C TRP A 281 -14.10 -3.40 6.18
N GLN A 282 -13.45 -4.15 5.31
CA GLN A 282 -13.83 -5.50 4.96
C GLN A 282 -12.65 -6.44 5.14
N VAL A 283 -12.89 -7.59 5.75
CA VAL A 283 -11.94 -8.70 5.74
C VAL A 283 -12.42 -9.71 4.71
N LEU A 284 -11.61 -9.91 3.68
CA LEU A 284 -11.89 -10.79 2.57
C LEU A 284 -11.04 -12.05 2.69
N ARG A 285 -11.67 -13.21 2.59
CA ARG A 285 -10.96 -14.48 2.43
C ARG A 285 -10.77 -14.79 0.95
N ARG A 286 -9.53 -15.12 0.58
CA ARG A 286 -9.22 -15.62 -0.76
C ARG A 286 -9.61 -17.08 -0.87
N THR A 287 -10.57 -17.37 -1.73
CA THR A 287 -10.83 -18.72 -2.24
C THR A 287 -10.32 -18.82 -3.67
N ARG A 288 -10.11 -20.04 -4.20
CA ARG A 288 -9.42 -20.33 -5.49
C ARG A 288 -9.42 -19.15 -6.48
N ASN A 289 -10.60 -18.67 -6.89
CA ASN A 289 -10.73 -17.54 -7.84
C ASN A 289 -11.65 -16.41 -7.36
N LYS A 290 -12.00 -16.33 -6.07
CA LYS A 290 -12.98 -15.35 -5.55
C LYS A 290 -12.61 -14.84 -4.17
N TYR A 291 -12.94 -13.58 -3.93
CA TYR A 291 -12.88 -12.97 -2.60
C TYR A 291 -14.26 -13.07 -1.94
N ILE A 292 -14.30 -13.61 -0.73
CA ILE A 292 -15.52 -13.71 0.08
C ILE A 292 -15.35 -12.81 1.29
N CYS A 293 -16.25 -11.86 1.48
CA CYS A 293 -16.24 -11.02 2.68
C CYS A 293 -16.66 -11.87 3.89
N VAL A 294 -15.77 -11.98 4.88
CA VAL A 294 -16.01 -12.76 6.12
C VAL A 294 -16.31 -11.87 7.33
N HIS A 295 -15.93 -10.59 7.26
CA HIS A 295 -16.19 -9.62 8.34
C HIS A 295 -16.26 -8.20 7.79
N GLN A 296 -17.04 -7.33 8.43
CA GLN A 296 -17.12 -5.91 8.10
C GLN A 296 -17.24 -5.07 9.37
N GLN A 297 -16.63 -3.89 9.38
CA GLN A 297 -16.76 -2.91 10.46
C GLN A 297 -16.44 -1.48 10.01
N GLU A 298 -16.94 -0.49 10.75
CA GLU A 298 -16.76 0.93 10.39
C GLU A 298 -15.35 1.47 10.73
N SER A 299 -14.80 1.07 11.87
CA SER A 299 -13.46 1.48 12.31
C SER A 299 -12.38 0.54 11.79
N MET A 300 -11.19 1.06 11.50
CA MET A 300 -10.05 0.24 11.07
C MET A 300 -9.70 -0.81 12.14
N PRO A 301 -9.75 -2.12 11.83
CA PRO A 301 -9.26 -3.16 12.75
C PRO A 301 -7.73 -3.13 12.80
N SER A 302 -7.15 -3.63 13.89
CA SER A 302 -5.69 -3.82 13.93
C SER A 302 -5.28 -5.01 13.05
N LEU A 303 -4.09 -4.96 12.45
CA LEU A 303 -3.57 -6.09 11.66
C LEU A 303 -3.50 -7.38 12.49
N LYS A 304 -3.21 -7.26 13.80
CA LYS A 304 -3.18 -8.39 14.73
C LYS A 304 -4.56 -9.01 14.92
N GLU A 305 -5.59 -8.19 15.14
CA GLU A 305 -6.99 -8.63 15.27
C GLU A 305 -7.47 -9.33 13.99
N VAL A 306 -7.16 -8.77 12.81
CA VAL A 306 -7.52 -9.40 11.54
C VAL A 306 -6.87 -10.77 11.39
N ALA A 307 -5.57 -10.88 11.66
CA ALA A 307 -4.83 -12.11 11.50
C ALA A 307 -5.22 -13.20 12.51
N LEU A 308 -5.35 -12.83 13.80
CA LEU A 308 -5.48 -13.79 14.90
C LEU A 308 -6.92 -14.10 15.30
N ASP A 309 -7.84 -13.15 15.11
CA ASP A 309 -9.21 -13.29 15.62
C ASP A 309 -10.18 -13.50 14.46
N ILE A 310 -10.10 -12.67 13.41
CA ILE A 310 -11.06 -12.71 12.31
C ILE A 310 -10.73 -13.82 11.30
N LEU A 311 -9.55 -13.75 10.66
CA LEU A 311 -9.15 -14.72 9.64
C LEU A 311 -8.91 -16.11 10.22
N ALA A 312 -8.47 -16.21 11.48
CA ALA A 312 -8.26 -17.49 12.13
C ALA A 312 -9.57 -18.21 12.48
N SER A 313 -10.64 -17.46 12.78
CA SER A 313 -11.94 -18.02 13.20
C SER A 313 -12.90 -18.26 12.04
N ALA A 314 -12.75 -17.53 10.93
CA ALA A 314 -13.58 -17.70 9.75
C ALA A 314 -13.39 -19.07 9.08
#